data_AF-A0A349NHI9-F1
#
_entry.id   AF-A0A349NHI9-F1
#
_cell.length_a   1.000
_cell.length_b   1.000
_cell.length_c   1.000
_cell.angle_alpha   90.00
_cell.angle_beta   90.00
_cell.angle_gamma   90.00
#
_symmetry.space_group_name_H-M   'P 1'
#
loop_
_entity.id
_entity.type
_entity.pdbx_description
1 polymer ?
#
loop_
_entity_poly.entity_id
_entity_poly.type
_entity_poly.pdbx_seq_one_letter_code
_entity_poly.pdbx_strand_id
1 'polypeptide(L)'
;MSNLSQTKILYAYEDGDTITPSMGVSIDAGYGVSQYWDPNKQAVINTDFVAHNATLYPLPYSSKRGQYVVPDAGGSWFYNNPKGTALTFDANGACTTTGYEKIFKQKSVTVNGLTLPALILIGNLATASDHTDKYIYYSGTFQNKEFLCQQLIPIQTAVGDSYDILMSATGADGSGDEVLSNDNDYVIYTPVLQLAGNSILSGVTYNWQHFSDGSWVDVISQASLYVTGVIAGLPSTSANSLTVYNAGVEGSELYRCVATYQGKTFYKVVNPTDIHDPYYIDDGCSIVGSSVKSDETPTFSPVVYDRSSHTAQVGWNFSYSKVAMNTGDVIGDSVTSKSFSVPYAEIEQYKGIRVRIQATKA
;
A
#
# COMPACT_ATOMS: atom_id res chain seq x y z
N MET A 1 -5.75 -26.05 -7.06
CA MET A 1 -5.17 -26.10 -5.71
C MET A 1 -4.67 -24.70 -5.46
N SER A 2 -5.24 -24.00 -4.49
CA SER A 2 -4.90 -22.61 -4.18
C SER A 2 -4.52 -22.44 -2.71
N ASN A 3 -3.66 -21.46 -2.45
CA ASN A 3 -2.83 -21.34 -1.26
C ASN A 3 -2.77 -19.86 -0.79
N LEU A 4 -3.76 -19.44 0.01
CA LEU A 4 -4.06 -18.07 0.48
C LEU A 4 -2.95 -17.38 1.34
N SER A 5 -3.19 -16.15 1.83
CA SER A 5 -2.12 -15.21 2.26
C SER A 5 -2.58 -14.02 3.16
N GLN A 6 -1.89 -13.66 4.28
CA GLN A 6 -2.14 -12.40 5.07
C GLN A 6 -1.09 -11.98 6.18
N THR A 7 -0.86 -10.66 6.40
CA THR A 7 -0.06 -10.04 7.51
C THR A 7 -0.93 -9.32 8.58
N LYS A 8 -0.48 -9.18 9.85
CA LYS A 8 -0.95 -8.08 10.76
C LYS A 8 -0.09 -7.72 11.99
N ILE A 9 -0.36 -6.53 12.57
CA ILE A 9 0.19 -5.91 13.80
C ILE A 9 -0.99 -5.21 14.61
N LEU A 10 -0.82 -4.27 15.58
CA LEU A 10 -1.68 -4.00 16.78
C LEU A 10 -2.25 -2.53 16.95
N TYR A 11 -3.34 -2.10 17.67
CA TYR A 11 -4.20 -2.54 18.84
C TYR A 11 -5.73 -2.10 18.76
N ALA A 12 -6.68 -2.70 19.54
CA ALA A 12 -8.12 -2.96 19.21
C ALA A 12 -9.28 -2.42 20.13
N TYR A 13 -10.53 -2.30 19.60
CA TYR A 13 -11.85 -2.49 20.27
C TYR A 13 -13.07 -2.55 19.29
N GLU A 14 -14.22 -3.07 19.75
CA GLU A 14 -15.54 -3.31 19.09
C GLU A 14 -15.63 -4.30 17.90
N ASP A 15 -16.55 -5.26 18.00
CA ASP A 15 -16.48 -6.56 17.31
C ASP A 15 -16.70 -6.59 15.78
N GLY A 16 -16.10 -7.62 15.16
CA GLY A 16 -16.40 -8.20 13.85
C GLY A 16 -15.97 -7.38 12.62
N ASP A 17 -16.26 -6.08 12.62
CA ASP A 17 -15.82 -5.17 11.55
C ASP A 17 -14.52 -4.48 11.94
N THR A 18 -13.39 -5.05 11.53
CA THR A 18 -12.11 -4.32 11.56
C THR A 18 -12.11 -3.35 10.39
N ILE A 19 -12.07 -2.07 10.70
CA ILE A 19 -11.75 -1.04 9.72
C ILE A 19 -10.24 -1.01 9.56
N THR A 20 -9.73 -1.54 8.46
CA THR A 20 -8.30 -1.45 8.09
C THR A 20 -8.09 -0.15 7.32
N PRO A 21 -7.44 0.88 7.90
CA PRO A 21 -7.24 2.14 7.21
C PRO A 21 -6.06 2.04 6.22
N SER A 22 -6.29 2.35 4.95
CA SER A 22 -5.23 2.70 4.00
C SER A 22 -5.45 4.09 3.40
N MET A 23 -4.45 4.61 2.69
CA MET A 23 -4.58 5.82 1.88
C MET A 23 -4.47 5.43 0.41
N GLY A 24 -5.52 5.71 -0.36
CA GLY A 24 -5.44 5.68 -1.82
C GLY A 24 -4.62 6.86 -2.32
N VAL A 25 -3.81 6.61 -3.34
CA VAL A 25 -2.91 7.60 -3.95
C VAL A 25 -3.20 7.65 -5.45
N SER A 26 -3.39 8.85 -5.99
CA SER A 26 -3.51 9.07 -7.43
C SER A 26 -2.61 10.24 -7.84
N ILE A 27 -1.71 10.00 -8.79
CA ILE A 27 -0.77 10.96 -9.35
C ILE A 27 -0.47 10.55 -10.81
N ASP A 28 0.12 11.45 -11.59
CA ASP A 28 0.54 11.17 -12.98
C ASP A 28 1.48 9.95 -13.07
N ALA A 29 1.30 9.15 -14.14
CA ALA A 29 2.09 7.95 -14.37
C ALA A 29 3.60 8.25 -14.45
N GLY A 30 4.41 7.45 -13.76
CA GLY A 30 5.85 7.70 -13.61
C GLY A 30 6.23 8.66 -12.47
N TYR A 31 5.26 9.17 -11.70
CA TYR A 31 5.45 9.87 -10.43
C TYR A 31 4.88 9.07 -9.25
N GLY A 32 5.14 9.54 -8.03
CA GLY A 32 4.71 8.90 -6.77
C GLY A 32 4.69 9.92 -5.64
N VAL A 33 4.75 9.50 -4.37
CA VAL A 33 4.71 10.43 -3.22
C VAL A 33 6.08 10.87 -2.69
N SER A 34 7.19 10.25 -3.11
CA SER A 34 8.54 10.63 -2.68
C SER A 34 8.99 11.94 -3.34
N GLN A 35 9.25 12.99 -2.55
CA GLN A 35 9.89 14.22 -3.02
C GLN A 35 11.41 14.10 -2.93
N TYR A 36 12.12 14.64 -3.93
CA TYR A 36 13.58 14.61 -3.99
C TYR A 36 14.14 16.04 -3.93
N TRP A 37 14.86 16.35 -2.85
CA TRP A 37 15.41 17.69 -2.58
C TRP A 37 16.89 17.77 -2.99
N ASP A 38 17.23 18.69 -3.90
CA ASP A 38 18.61 18.96 -4.30
C ASP A 38 19.19 20.12 -3.44
N PRO A 39 20.18 19.85 -2.56
CA PRO A 39 20.73 20.88 -1.67
C PRO A 39 21.59 21.91 -2.41
N ASN A 40 22.02 21.65 -3.66
CA ASN A 40 22.78 22.60 -4.46
C ASN A 40 21.84 23.57 -5.20
N LYS A 41 20.70 23.07 -5.69
CA LYS A 41 19.65 23.89 -6.33
C LYS A 41 18.71 24.57 -5.33
N GLN A 42 18.67 24.10 -4.08
CA GLN A 42 17.72 24.53 -3.06
C GLN A 42 16.26 24.39 -3.54
N ALA A 43 15.95 23.25 -4.17
CA ALA A 43 14.66 22.96 -4.79
C ALA A 43 14.32 21.46 -4.80
N VAL A 44 13.04 21.15 -4.94
CA VAL A 44 12.58 19.82 -5.38
C VAL A 44 12.98 19.62 -6.84
N ILE A 45 13.55 18.46 -7.16
CA ILE A 45 13.98 18.10 -8.53
C ILE A 45 13.22 16.93 -9.16
N ASN A 46 12.45 16.19 -8.36
CA ASN A 46 11.47 15.22 -8.85
C ASN A 46 10.29 15.11 -7.87
N THR A 47 9.12 14.78 -8.41
CA THR A 47 7.82 14.84 -7.73
C THR A 47 7.52 16.26 -7.24
N ASP A 48 7.47 17.22 -8.17
CA ASP A 48 6.99 18.58 -7.87
C ASP A 48 5.46 18.57 -7.82
N PHE A 49 4.86 18.73 -6.64
CA PHE A 49 3.40 18.73 -6.45
C PHE A 49 2.71 19.99 -7.01
N VAL A 50 3.46 20.98 -7.51
CA VAL A 50 2.91 22.11 -8.30
C VAL A 50 2.65 21.69 -9.76
N ALA A 51 3.40 20.70 -10.27
CA ALA A 51 3.28 20.18 -11.64
C ALA A 51 2.53 18.83 -11.72
N HIS A 52 2.72 17.98 -10.71
CA HIS A 52 2.22 16.60 -10.64
C HIS A 52 1.44 16.42 -9.32
N ASN A 53 0.23 16.96 -9.28
CA ASN A 53 -0.60 17.06 -8.08
C ASN A 53 -1.03 15.69 -7.53
N ALA A 54 -0.40 15.21 -6.46
CA ALA A 54 -0.83 13.99 -5.79
C ALA A 54 -2.19 14.18 -5.08
N THR A 55 -3.17 13.34 -5.42
CA THR A 55 -4.45 13.24 -4.72
C THR A 55 -4.40 12.05 -3.76
N LEU A 56 -4.58 12.32 -2.47
CA LEU A 56 -4.67 11.36 -1.37
C LEU A 56 -6.13 11.23 -0.91
N TYR A 57 -6.62 10.02 -0.67
CA TYR A 57 -7.99 9.77 -0.21
C TYR A 57 -8.03 8.59 0.76
N PRO A 58 -8.85 8.64 1.83
CA PRO A 58 -8.91 7.56 2.81
C PRO A 58 -9.64 6.37 2.20
N LEU A 59 -9.01 5.21 2.30
CA LEU A 59 -9.57 3.92 1.90
C LEU A 59 -9.73 3.02 3.14
N PRO A 60 -10.69 3.33 4.04
CA PRO A 60 -11.02 2.45 5.16
C PRO A 60 -11.69 1.19 4.62
N TYR A 61 -11.01 0.05 4.70
CA TYR A 61 -11.57 -1.25 4.31
C TYR A 61 -12.36 -1.86 5.46
N SER A 62 -13.66 -2.12 5.24
CA SER A 62 -14.52 -2.81 6.20
C SER A 62 -14.37 -4.32 5.99
N SER A 63 -13.69 -5.00 6.91
CA SER A 63 -13.53 -6.46 6.86
C SER A 63 -14.88 -7.19 6.87
N LYS A 64 -15.89 -6.62 7.53
CA LYS A 64 -17.25 -7.17 7.56
C LYS A 64 -17.98 -6.99 6.24
N ARG A 65 -17.78 -5.89 5.52
CA ARG A 65 -18.50 -5.63 4.25
C ARG A 65 -17.76 -6.17 3.03
N GLY A 66 -16.48 -6.51 3.14
CA GLY A 66 -15.67 -6.98 2.02
C GLY A 66 -15.36 -5.88 0.99
N GLN A 67 -15.39 -4.61 1.41
CA GLN A 67 -15.27 -3.44 0.56
C GLN A 67 -14.70 -2.24 1.34
N TYR A 68 -14.17 -1.27 0.61
CA TYR A 68 -13.99 0.08 1.16
C TYR A 68 -15.33 0.71 1.56
N VAL A 69 -15.29 1.64 2.51
CA VAL A 69 -16.47 2.39 2.96
C VAL A 69 -16.22 3.90 2.89
N VAL A 70 -17.29 4.67 2.74
CA VAL A 70 -17.20 6.13 2.86
C VAL A 70 -17.12 6.48 4.36
N PRO A 71 -16.18 7.34 4.79
CA PRO A 71 -16.14 7.86 6.16
C PRO A 71 -17.47 8.53 6.55
N ASP A 72 -17.85 8.45 7.82
CA ASP A 72 -18.94 9.27 8.37
C ASP A 72 -18.60 10.77 8.23
N ALA A 73 -19.62 11.63 8.20
CA ALA A 73 -19.43 13.08 8.10
C ALA A 73 -18.72 13.65 9.33
N GLY A 74 -17.59 14.34 9.13
CA GLY A 74 -16.82 15.00 10.19
C GLY A 74 -15.32 14.66 10.20
N GLY A 75 -14.88 13.64 9.45
CA GLY A 75 -13.47 13.28 9.36
C GLY A 75 -12.58 14.41 8.82
N SER A 76 -11.36 14.49 9.35
CA SER A 76 -10.47 15.65 9.30
C SER A 76 -9.04 15.27 8.85
N TRP A 77 -8.39 16.17 8.11
CA TRP A 77 -7.01 16.00 7.65
C TRP A 77 -6.00 16.62 8.63
N PHE A 78 -4.82 16.02 8.77
CA PHE A 78 -3.73 16.52 9.63
C PHE A 78 -2.37 16.37 8.95
N TYR A 79 -1.43 17.23 9.32
CA TYR A 79 -0.06 17.25 8.81
C TYR A 79 0.95 17.03 9.94
N ASN A 80 1.84 16.04 9.78
CA ASN A 80 2.89 15.56 10.69
C ASN A 80 2.46 15.08 12.09
N ASN A 81 1.30 15.50 12.60
CA ASN A 81 0.76 15.08 13.90
C ASN A 81 -0.76 14.83 13.80
N PRO A 82 -1.23 13.58 13.94
CA PRO A 82 -2.66 13.24 13.86
C PRO A 82 -3.46 13.69 15.09
N LYS A 83 -2.79 14.22 16.12
CA LYS A 83 -3.38 14.85 17.32
C LYS A 83 -3.07 16.36 17.38
N GLY A 84 -2.60 16.93 16.27
CA GLY A 84 -2.36 18.37 16.13
C GLY A 84 -3.62 19.15 15.75
N THR A 85 -3.44 20.40 15.33
CA THR A 85 -4.52 21.18 14.71
C THR A 85 -4.89 20.54 13.37
N ALA A 86 -6.18 20.26 13.16
CA ALA A 86 -6.70 19.80 11.88
C ALA A 86 -6.52 20.87 10.79
N LEU A 87 -6.29 20.43 9.55
CA LEU A 87 -6.33 21.29 8.37
C LEU A 87 -7.77 21.74 8.12
N THR A 88 -7.93 23.03 7.91
CA THR A 88 -9.20 23.71 7.64
C THR A 88 -9.27 24.12 6.18
N PHE A 89 -10.48 24.12 5.62
CA PHE A 89 -10.72 24.42 4.21
C PHE A 89 -11.92 25.35 4.05
N ASP A 90 -11.96 26.12 2.96
CA ASP A 90 -13.12 26.95 2.59
C ASP A 90 -14.18 26.14 1.81
N ALA A 91 -15.29 26.79 1.44
CA ALA A 91 -16.37 26.15 0.66
C ALA A 91 -15.96 25.71 -0.77
N ASN A 92 -14.79 26.14 -1.26
CA ASN A 92 -14.20 25.75 -2.54
C ASN A 92 -13.10 24.67 -2.37
N GLY A 93 -12.87 24.22 -1.13
CA GLY A 93 -11.83 23.30 -0.74
C GLY A 93 -10.43 23.90 -0.63
N ALA A 94 -10.22 25.22 -0.79
CA ALA A 94 -8.91 25.83 -0.59
C ALA A 94 -8.52 25.77 0.90
N CYS A 95 -7.28 25.40 1.22
CA CYS A 95 -6.85 25.34 2.63
C CYS A 95 -6.78 26.74 3.24
N THR A 96 -7.28 26.87 4.46
CA THR A 96 -7.33 28.12 5.23
C THR A 96 -6.44 28.10 6.47
N THR A 97 -5.70 27.01 6.70
CA THR A 97 -4.75 26.89 7.81
C THR A 97 -3.45 27.62 7.47
N THR A 98 -3.06 28.55 8.35
CA THR A 98 -1.92 29.44 8.13
C THR A 98 -0.62 28.69 7.84
N GLY A 99 -0.03 28.97 6.67
CA GLY A 99 1.20 28.35 6.19
C GLY A 99 0.99 27.19 5.20
N TYR A 100 -0.24 26.72 5.01
CA TYR A 100 -0.58 25.58 4.14
C TYR A 100 -1.54 25.92 3.00
N GLU A 101 -1.95 27.18 2.85
CA GLU A 101 -2.97 27.65 1.90
C GLU A 101 -2.58 27.44 0.42
N LYS A 102 -1.28 27.24 0.16
CA LYS A 102 -0.71 26.94 -1.18
C LYS A 102 -0.15 25.52 -1.29
N ILE A 103 -0.36 24.68 -0.27
CA ILE A 103 0.20 23.33 -0.18
C ILE A 103 -0.93 22.29 -0.29
N PHE A 104 -2.07 22.56 0.36
CA PHE A 104 -3.21 21.64 0.38
C PHE A 104 -4.47 22.23 -0.25
N LYS A 105 -5.24 21.37 -0.91
CA LYS A 105 -6.63 21.62 -1.31
C LYS A 105 -7.47 20.38 -1.02
N GLN A 106 -8.68 20.53 -0.50
CA GLN A 106 -9.66 19.45 -0.40
C GLN A 106 -10.53 19.37 -1.67
N LYS A 107 -10.93 18.16 -2.05
CA LYS A 107 -12.04 17.87 -2.99
C LYS A 107 -12.78 16.62 -2.53
N SER A 108 -13.77 16.18 -3.29
CA SER A 108 -14.18 14.78 -3.32
C SER A 108 -13.59 14.08 -4.55
N VAL A 109 -13.43 12.77 -4.48
CA VAL A 109 -13.14 11.89 -5.63
C VAL A 109 -14.19 10.78 -5.68
N THR A 110 -14.38 10.18 -6.85
CA THR A 110 -15.13 8.93 -7.00
C THR A 110 -14.16 7.82 -7.36
N VAL A 111 -14.14 6.74 -6.57
CA VAL A 111 -13.31 5.54 -6.77
C VAL A 111 -14.16 4.34 -6.34
N ASN A 112 -14.21 3.28 -7.16
CA ASN A 112 -14.99 2.05 -6.93
C ASN A 112 -16.47 2.35 -6.57
N GLY A 113 -17.08 3.28 -7.30
CA GLY A 113 -18.44 3.81 -7.06
C GLY A 113 -18.62 4.65 -5.79
N LEU A 114 -17.62 4.74 -4.90
CA LEU A 114 -17.67 5.50 -3.65
C LEU A 114 -17.22 6.94 -3.84
N THR A 115 -17.97 7.90 -3.30
CA THR A 115 -17.55 9.30 -3.24
C THR A 115 -16.82 9.57 -1.93
N LEU A 116 -15.49 9.72 -2.00
CA LEU A 116 -14.59 9.85 -0.86
C LEU A 116 -14.04 11.29 -0.73
N PRO A 117 -13.79 11.79 0.49
CA PRO A 117 -13.09 13.06 0.68
C PRO A 117 -11.61 12.90 0.31
N ALA A 118 -10.99 13.89 -0.33
CA ALA A 118 -9.61 13.79 -0.80
C ALA A 118 -8.81 15.07 -0.51
N LEU A 119 -7.54 14.88 -0.15
CA LEU A 119 -6.53 15.94 -0.04
C LEU A 119 -5.67 15.94 -1.30
N ILE A 120 -5.59 17.08 -1.97
CA ILE A 120 -4.67 17.32 -3.07
C ILE A 120 -3.45 18.04 -2.52
N LEU A 121 -2.27 17.46 -2.76
CA LEU A 121 -1.00 18.16 -2.68
C LEU A 121 -0.89 19.06 -3.92
N ILE A 122 -0.89 20.37 -3.70
CA ILE A 122 -0.83 21.41 -4.74
C ILE A 122 0.43 22.29 -4.64
N GLY A 123 1.31 21.95 -3.72
CA GLY A 123 2.58 22.62 -3.47
C GLY A 123 3.53 21.72 -2.72
N ASN A 124 4.83 22.01 -2.85
CA ASN A 124 5.89 21.17 -2.30
C ASN A 124 5.95 21.23 -0.77
N LEU A 125 6.18 20.06 -0.17
CA LEU A 125 6.36 19.88 1.27
C LEU A 125 7.85 20.02 1.68
N ALA A 126 8.77 19.77 0.75
CA ALA A 126 10.20 20.03 0.94
C ALA A 126 10.51 21.52 0.76
N THR A 127 11.31 22.07 1.68
CA THR A 127 11.75 23.47 1.68
C THR A 127 13.23 23.58 2.09
N ALA A 128 13.85 24.73 1.81
CA ALA A 128 15.22 25.01 2.23
C ALA A 128 15.40 24.95 3.76
N SER A 129 14.37 25.37 4.51
CA SER A 129 14.30 25.33 5.98
C SER A 129 13.99 23.94 6.55
N ASP A 130 13.29 23.09 5.81
CA ASP A 130 12.82 21.78 6.27
C ASP A 130 12.58 20.85 5.07
N HIS A 131 13.41 19.80 5.00
CA HIS A 131 13.38 18.74 3.99
C HIS A 131 13.43 17.35 4.66
N THR A 132 12.75 17.22 5.80
CA THR A 132 12.55 15.94 6.52
C THR A 132 11.26 15.25 6.08
N ASP A 133 11.18 13.91 6.16
CA ASP A 133 9.98 13.12 5.86
C ASP A 133 8.70 13.69 6.49
N LYS A 134 7.58 13.63 5.75
CA LYS A 134 6.28 14.15 6.20
C LYS A 134 5.23 13.07 6.28
N TYR A 135 4.25 13.30 7.13
CA TYR A 135 3.07 12.44 7.21
C TYR A 135 1.80 13.24 6.99
N ILE A 136 0.97 12.75 6.06
CA ILE A 136 -0.42 13.19 5.91
C ILE A 136 -1.29 12.16 6.63
N TYR A 137 -2.25 12.63 7.42
CA TYR A 137 -3.22 11.78 8.08
C TYR A 137 -4.64 12.23 7.73
N TYR A 138 -5.55 11.26 7.67
CA TYR A 138 -6.99 11.48 7.73
C TYR A 138 -7.55 10.70 8.91
N SER A 139 -8.13 11.40 9.89
CA SER A 139 -8.88 10.78 10.98
C SER A 139 -10.36 10.84 10.66
N GLY A 140 -11.07 9.73 10.76
CA GLY A 140 -12.51 9.66 10.54
C GLY A 140 -13.16 8.59 11.40
N THR A 141 -14.49 8.52 11.35
CA THR A 141 -15.25 7.37 11.88
C THR A 141 -15.94 6.63 10.76
N PHE A 142 -16.28 5.36 10.98
CA PHE A 142 -17.31 4.66 10.24
C PHE A 142 -18.15 3.85 11.23
N GLN A 143 -19.46 4.10 11.28
CA GLN A 143 -20.36 3.48 12.27
C GLN A 143 -19.87 3.65 13.72
N ASN A 144 -19.39 4.86 14.06
CA ASN A 144 -18.75 5.24 15.33
C ASN A 144 -17.35 4.64 15.58
N LYS A 145 -16.81 3.79 14.72
CA LYS A 145 -15.44 3.27 14.85
C LYS A 145 -14.44 4.27 14.31
N GLU A 146 -13.62 4.87 15.18
CA GLU A 146 -12.50 5.74 14.79
C GLU A 146 -11.45 4.95 13.98
N PHE A 147 -10.94 5.56 12.92
CA PHE A 147 -9.80 5.06 12.15
C PHE A 147 -8.90 6.21 11.69
N LEU A 148 -7.62 5.90 11.47
CA LEU A 148 -6.60 6.86 11.06
C LEU A 148 -5.88 6.35 9.80
N CYS A 149 -6.21 6.90 8.64
CA CYS A 149 -5.45 6.69 7.41
C CYS A 149 -4.16 7.52 7.47
N GLN A 150 -3.02 6.93 7.14
CA GLN A 150 -1.70 7.58 7.18
C GLN A 150 -0.98 7.39 5.85
N GLN A 151 -0.39 8.46 5.33
CA GLN A 151 0.50 8.44 4.18
C GLN A 151 1.83 9.08 4.54
N LEU A 152 2.92 8.32 4.39
CA LEU A 152 4.28 8.85 4.37
C LEU A 152 4.51 9.55 3.03
N ILE A 153 5.01 10.77 3.08
CA ILE A 153 5.62 11.50 1.96
C ILE A 153 7.13 11.53 2.25
N PRO A 154 7.93 10.61 1.68
CA PRO A 154 9.38 10.64 1.87
C PRO A 154 9.96 11.94 1.30
N ILE A 155 10.89 12.57 2.01
CA ILE A 155 11.66 13.70 1.49
C ILE A 155 13.14 13.32 1.50
N GLN A 156 13.61 12.79 0.37
CA GLN A 156 14.98 12.32 0.23
C GLN A 156 15.89 13.46 -0.20
N THR A 157 17.00 13.68 0.51
CA THR A 157 18.06 14.57 0.02
C THR A 157 18.81 13.87 -1.12
N ALA A 158 18.72 14.43 -2.32
CA ALA A 158 19.26 13.88 -3.55
C ALA A 158 20.79 14.08 -3.63
N VAL A 159 21.55 13.25 -2.90
CA VAL A 159 23.02 13.31 -2.84
C VAL A 159 23.63 11.95 -3.21
N GLY A 160 24.35 11.89 -4.34
CA GLY A 160 25.02 10.68 -4.81
C GLY A 160 24.06 9.56 -5.24
N ASP A 161 24.51 8.32 -5.08
CA ASP A 161 23.89 7.07 -5.56
C ASP A 161 22.64 6.63 -4.76
N SER A 162 21.68 7.52 -4.51
CA SER A 162 20.37 7.12 -3.97
C SER A 162 19.49 6.53 -5.07
N TYR A 163 19.04 5.28 -4.92
CA TYR A 163 18.14 4.61 -5.85
C TYR A 163 16.85 4.19 -5.16
N ASP A 164 15.71 4.40 -5.83
CA ASP A 164 14.42 3.80 -5.50
C ASP A 164 13.72 3.34 -6.79
N ILE A 165 12.88 2.30 -6.69
CA ILE A 165 11.91 1.97 -7.74
C ILE A 165 10.62 2.69 -7.38
N LEU A 166 10.28 3.72 -8.14
CA LEU A 166 8.95 4.30 -8.09
C LEU A 166 7.93 3.31 -8.67
N MET A 167 6.69 3.32 -8.18
CA MET A 167 5.62 2.43 -8.65
C MET A 167 4.32 3.21 -8.76
N SER A 168 3.62 3.07 -9.89
CA SER A 168 2.24 3.53 -10.06
C SER A 168 1.33 2.36 -10.44
N ALA A 169 0.17 2.28 -9.80
CA ALA A 169 -0.90 1.34 -10.15
C ALA A 169 -1.91 2.01 -11.10
N THR A 170 -2.65 1.22 -11.88
CA THR A 170 -3.77 1.69 -12.70
C THR A 170 -4.81 0.58 -12.86
N GLY A 171 -6.05 0.82 -12.42
CA GLY A 171 -7.17 -0.11 -12.59
C GLY A 171 -7.64 -0.21 -14.04
N ALA A 172 -8.47 -1.21 -14.33
CA ALA A 172 -9.14 -1.38 -15.63
C ALA A 172 -10.06 -0.21 -15.99
N ASP A 173 -10.62 0.50 -15.00
CA ASP A 173 -11.40 1.73 -15.18
C ASP A 173 -10.53 2.98 -15.44
N GLY A 174 -9.20 2.88 -15.29
CA GLY A 174 -8.25 3.99 -15.39
C GLY A 174 -8.04 4.77 -14.09
N SER A 175 -8.60 4.32 -12.96
CA SER A 175 -8.29 4.84 -11.62
C SER A 175 -6.86 4.47 -11.20
N GLY A 176 -6.36 5.10 -10.13
CA GLY A 176 -5.09 4.72 -9.50
C GLY A 176 -5.21 3.58 -8.46
N ASP A 177 -6.30 2.80 -8.50
CA ASP A 177 -6.56 1.75 -7.51
C ASP A 177 -5.74 0.48 -7.75
N GLU A 178 -5.57 -0.32 -6.69
CA GLU A 178 -4.94 -1.64 -6.72
C GLU A 178 -5.83 -2.80 -6.22
N VAL A 179 -7.13 -2.55 -6.02
CA VAL A 179 -8.12 -3.57 -5.67
C VAL A 179 -8.85 -4.11 -6.89
N LEU A 180 -8.87 -5.44 -6.98
CA LEU A 180 -9.55 -6.22 -8.01
C LEU A 180 -11.01 -6.40 -7.60
N SER A 181 -11.94 -5.91 -8.43
CA SER A 181 -13.37 -5.77 -8.11
C SER A 181 -14.23 -5.76 -9.38
N ASN A 182 -15.56 -5.68 -9.25
CA ASN A 182 -16.48 -5.63 -10.40
C ASN A 182 -16.23 -4.42 -11.33
N ASP A 183 -15.58 -3.36 -10.84
CA ASP A 183 -15.17 -2.20 -11.65
C ASP A 183 -13.74 -2.38 -12.23
N ASN A 184 -12.93 -3.27 -11.64
CA ASN A 184 -11.52 -3.50 -11.93
C ASN A 184 -11.18 -5.01 -12.03
N ASP A 185 -11.42 -5.62 -13.19
CA ASP A 185 -11.00 -7.01 -13.49
C ASP A 185 -9.47 -7.21 -13.44
N TYR A 186 -8.70 -6.13 -13.57
CA TYR A 186 -7.24 -6.13 -13.50
C TYR A 186 -6.67 -4.83 -12.94
N VAL A 187 -5.44 -4.89 -12.44
CA VAL A 187 -4.56 -3.75 -12.12
C VAL A 187 -3.27 -3.83 -12.91
N ILE A 188 -2.79 -2.70 -13.44
CA ILE A 188 -1.49 -2.57 -14.11
C ILE A 188 -0.50 -1.85 -13.19
N TYR A 189 0.56 -2.53 -12.80
CA TYR A 189 1.68 -1.96 -12.07
C TYR A 189 2.81 -1.52 -13.03
N THR A 190 3.28 -0.28 -12.86
CA THR A 190 4.34 0.33 -13.67
C THR A 190 5.50 0.78 -12.77
N PRO A 191 6.69 0.14 -12.84
CA PRO A 191 7.88 0.52 -12.10
C PRO A 191 8.77 1.48 -12.90
N VAL A 192 9.38 2.46 -12.22
CA VAL A 192 10.43 3.31 -12.77
C VAL A 192 11.58 3.42 -11.77
N LEU A 193 12.73 2.83 -12.08
CA LEU A 193 13.95 3.02 -11.29
C LEU A 193 14.42 4.48 -11.41
N GLN A 194 14.74 5.11 -10.29
CA GLN A 194 15.24 6.48 -10.19
C GLN A 194 16.66 6.50 -9.61
N LEU A 195 17.45 7.51 -9.99
CA LEU A 195 18.75 7.86 -9.40
C LEU A 195 18.70 9.32 -8.93
N ALA A 196 18.83 9.52 -7.62
CA ALA A 196 18.70 10.83 -6.96
C ALA A 196 17.41 11.57 -7.41
N GLY A 197 16.31 10.82 -7.52
CA GLY A 197 15.01 11.28 -8.03
C GLY A 197 14.85 11.28 -9.55
N ASN A 198 15.92 11.25 -10.34
CA ASN A 198 15.83 11.30 -11.80
C ASN A 198 15.52 9.91 -12.36
N SER A 199 14.44 9.77 -13.14
CA SER A 199 14.06 8.50 -13.78
C SER A 199 15.15 7.97 -14.71
N ILE A 200 15.56 6.71 -14.53
CA ILE A 200 16.62 6.07 -15.32
C ILE A 200 16.00 5.49 -16.59
N LEU A 201 15.99 6.29 -17.66
CA LEU A 201 15.31 5.99 -18.93
C LEU A 201 16.08 5.05 -19.88
N SER A 202 17.14 4.37 -19.44
CA SER A 202 17.85 3.37 -20.26
C SER A 202 18.78 2.47 -19.44
N GLY A 203 19.07 1.27 -19.96
CA GLY A 203 20.03 0.33 -19.35
C GLY A 203 19.52 -0.40 -18.10
N VAL A 204 18.25 -0.21 -17.73
CA VAL A 204 17.57 -0.95 -16.66
C VAL A 204 16.88 -2.18 -17.27
N THR A 205 17.05 -3.34 -16.65
CA THR A 205 16.26 -4.54 -16.93
C THR A 205 15.25 -4.73 -15.81
N TYR A 206 13.99 -4.98 -16.16
CA TYR A 206 12.94 -5.29 -15.20
C TYR A 206 12.55 -6.77 -15.28
N ASN A 207 12.31 -7.37 -14.12
CA ASN A 207 11.69 -8.69 -13.95
C ASN A 207 10.61 -8.58 -12.87
N TRP A 208 9.61 -9.46 -12.91
CA TRP A 208 8.53 -9.51 -11.93
C TRP A 208 8.50 -10.87 -11.25
N GLN A 209 8.24 -10.89 -9.94
CA GLN A 209 8.15 -12.09 -9.13
C GLN A 209 6.86 -12.08 -8.31
N HIS A 210 6.22 -13.23 -8.16
CA HIS A 210 5.11 -13.43 -7.21
C HIS A 210 5.60 -14.24 -6.02
N PHE A 211 4.97 -14.07 -4.85
CA PHE A 211 5.30 -14.87 -3.67
C PHE A 211 4.39 -16.09 -3.59
N SER A 212 4.97 -17.29 -3.64
CA SER A 212 4.23 -18.55 -3.56
C SER A 212 5.01 -19.60 -2.78
N ASP A 213 4.28 -20.39 -1.98
CA ASP A 213 4.78 -21.48 -1.12
C ASP A 213 6.03 -21.12 -0.28
N GLY A 214 6.09 -19.86 0.17
CA GLY A 214 7.20 -19.34 0.98
C GLY A 214 8.43 -18.88 0.18
N SER A 215 8.30 -18.66 -1.13
CA SER A 215 9.39 -18.27 -2.03
C SER A 215 8.99 -17.21 -3.05
N TRP A 216 9.95 -16.48 -3.60
CA TRP A 216 9.72 -15.56 -4.73
C TRP A 216 9.98 -16.29 -6.05
N VAL A 217 8.95 -16.39 -6.89
CA VAL A 217 8.97 -17.12 -8.18
C VAL A 217 8.76 -16.14 -9.33
N ASP A 218 9.56 -16.25 -10.38
CA ASP A 218 9.44 -15.40 -11.58
C ASP A 218 8.05 -15.49 -12.22
N VAL A 219 7.47 -14.33 -12.55
CA VAL A 219 6.17 -14.22 -13.24
C VAL A 219 6.37 -14.51 -14.72
N ILE A 220 6.16 -15.77 -15.09
CA ILE A 220 6.01 -16.18 -16.47
C ILE A 220 4.61 -15.74 -16.94
N SER A 221 4.55 -14.93 -18.00
CA SER A 221 3.29 -14.40 -18.54
C SER A 221 2.25 -15.50 -18.81
N GLN A 222 1.12 -15.43 -18.12
CA GLN A 222 -0.03 -16.32 -18.26
C GLN A 222 -1.30 -15.47 -18.38
N ALA A 223 -1.88 -15.44 -19.58
CA ALA A 223 -2.88 -14.47 -20.04
C ALA A 223 -4.24 -14.42 -19.31
N SER A 224 -4.39 -15.15 -18.20
CA SER A 224 -5.58 -15.15 -17.34
C SER A 224 -5.28 -14.94 -15.85
N LEU A 225 -3.99 -14.81 -15.48
CA LEU A 225 -3.55 -14.57 -14.10
C LEU A 225 -2.68 -13.31 -14.03
N TYR A 226 -1.67 -13.23 -14.89
CA TYR A 226 -0.68 -12.16 -14.91
C TYR A 226 -0.02 -12.02 -16.28
N VAL A 227 0.03 -10.81 -16.82
CA VAL A 227 0.68 -10.48 -18.10
C VAL A 227 1.76 -9.44 -17.85
N THR A 228 2.99 -9.76 -18.27
CA THR A 228 4.12 -8.84 -18.25
C THR A 228 4.18 -8.08 -19.59
N GLY A 229 3.94 -6.76 -19.54
CA GLY A 229 3.79 -5.91 -20.72
C GLY A 229 4.97 -4.96 -20.94
N VAL A 230 5.02 -4.29 -22.10
CA VAL A 230 5.91 -3.14 -22.35
C VAL A 230 5.06 -1.89 -22.51
N ILE A 231 5.30 -0.87 -21.69
CA ILE A 231 4.58 0.41 -21.75
C ILE A 231 5.29 1.37 -22.69
N ALA A 232 4.58 1.79 -23.74
CA ALA A 232 5.08 2.77 -24.70
C ALA A 232 5.36 4.12 -24.03
N GLY A 233 6.53 4.70 -24.32
CA GLY A 233 7.01 5.96 -23.72
C GLY A 233 8.06 5.79 -22.62
N LEU A 234 8.17 4.61 -22.01
CA LEU A 234 9.25 4.26 -21.08
C LEU A 234 10.31 3.40 -21.81
N PRO A 235 11.57 3.86 -21.99
CA PRO A 235 12.53 3.13 -22.82
C PRO A 235 13.14 1.95 -22.05
N SER A 236 12.58 0.77 -22.25
CA SER A 236 13.12 -0.51 -21.80
C SER A 236 13.00 -1.56 -22.89
N THR A 237 13.91 -2.54 -22.90
CA THR A 237 13.93 -3.65 -23.87
C THR A 237 13.43 -4.96 -23.25
N SER A 238 12.71 -4.85 -22.14
CA SER A 238 12.15 -5.94 -21.32
C SER A 238 10.75 -5.55 -20.89
N ALA A 239 9.89 -6.52 -20.54
CA ALA A 239 8.57 -6.22 -20.01
C ALA A 239 8.68 -5.39 -18.71
N ASN A 240 8.22 -4.13 -18.77
CA ASN A 240 8.27 -3.15 -17.69
C ASN A 240 6.88 -2.80 -17.14
N SER A 241 5.90 -3.68 -17.28
CA SER A 241 4.68 -3.63 -16.49
C SER A 241 4.25 -5.03 -16.06
N LEU A 242 3.42 -5.10 -15.02
CA LEU A 242 2.70 -6.30 -14.63
C LEU A 242 1.21 -5.96 -14.55
N THR A 243 0.43 -6.50 -15.47
CA THR A 243 -1.03 -6.60 -15.34
C THR A 243 -1.33 -7.82 -14.49
N VAL A 244 -1.98 -7.65 -13.33
CA VAL A 244 -2.52 -8.73 -12.50
C VAL A 244 -4.04 -8.77 -12.68
N TYR A 245 -4.60 -9.95 -12.94
CA TYR A 245 -6.04 -10.16 -13.08
C TYR A 245 -6.64 -10.71 -11.79
N ASN A 246 -7.95 -10.55 -11.60
CA ASN A 246 -8.73 -11.14 -10.51
C ASN A 246 -8.37 -12.62 -10.23
N ALA A 247 -8.45 -13.49 -11.24
CA ALA A 247 -8.11 -14.91 -11.11
C ALA A 247 -6.63 -15.20 -10.75
N GLY A 248 -5.75 -14.19 -10.76
CA GLY A 248 -4.37 -14.28 -10.29
C GLY A 248 -4.18 -13.98 -8.79
N VAL A 249 -5.21 -13.50 -8.09
CA VAL A 249 -5.16 -13.08 -6.67
C VAL A 249 -6.32 -13.72 -5.92
N GLU A 250 -6.04 -14.71 -5.08
CA GLU A 250 -7.05 -15.23 -4.15
C GLU A 250 -6.91 -14.50 -2.80
N GLY A 251 -7.90 -13.69 -2.47
CA GLY A 251 -7.88 -12.76 -1.33
C GLY A 251 -6.88 -11.61 -1.47
N SER A 252 -5.58 -11.85 -1.23
CA SER A 252 -4.55 -10.80 -1.23
C SER A 252 -3.14 -11.39 -1.40
N GLU A 253 -2.47 -11.06 -2.51
CA GLU A 253 -1.19 -11.68 -2.87
C GLU A 253 -0.06 -10.67 -3.03
N LEU A 254 1.17 -11.15 -2.88
CA LEU A 254 2.38 -10.32 -2.92
C LEU A 254 3.13 -10.49 -4.24
N TYR A 255 3.37 -9.38 -4.93
CA TYR A 255 4.23 -9.31 -6.11
C TYR A 255 5.39 -8.35 -5.85
N ARG A 256 6.52 -8.56 -6.53
CA ARG A 256 7.62 -7.60 -6.53
C ARG A 256 8.22 -7.37 -7.91
N CYS A 257 8.52 -6.11 -8.19
CA CYS A 257 9.42 -5.73 -9.27
C CYS A 257 10.86 -5.91 -8.80
N VAL A 258 11.69 -6.46 -9.68
CA VAL A 258 13.13 -6.60 -9.57
C VAL A 258 13.75 -5.76 -10.69
N ALA A 259 14.39 -4.65 -10.36
CA ALA A 259 15.09 -3.80 -11.34
C ALA A 259 16.60 -3.99 -11.22
N THR A 260 17.27 -4.28 -12.34
CA THR A 260 18.72 -4.45 -12.40
C THR A 260 19.34 -3.33 -13.24
N TYR A 261 20.31 -2.61 -12.69
CA TYR A 261 21.01 -1.50 -13.34
C TYR A 261 22.48 -1.45 -12.92
N GLN A 262 23.39 -1.36 -13.89
CA GLN A 262 24.86 -1.37 -13.65
C GLN A 262 25.36 -2.54 -12.77
N GLY A 263 24.69 -3.69 -12.81
CA GLY A 263 25.02 -4.86 -11.96
C GLY A 263 24.56 -4.76 -10.50
N LYS A 264 23.88 -3.68 -10.11
CA LYS A 264 23.13 -3.56 -8.85
C LYS A 264 21.68 -4.02 -9.08
N THR A 265 21.05 -4.57 -8.05
CA THR A 265 19.65 -5.03 -8.08
C THR A 265 18.83 -4.32 -7.01
N PHE A 266 17.61 -3.91 -7.36
CA PHE A 266 16.68 -3.13 -6.54
C PHE A 266 15.30 -3.81 -6.54
N TYR A 267 14.50 -3.59 -5.50
CA TYR A 267 13.23 -4.30 -5.29
C TYR A 267 12.09 -3.34 -4.89
N LYS A 268 10.87 -3.62 -5.35
CA LYS A 268 9.63 -2.95 -4.88
C LYS A 268 8.50 -3.97 -4.78
N VAL A 269 7.88 -4.08 -3.60
CA VAL A 269 6.75 -4.98 -3.34
C VAL A 269 5.43 -4.22 -3.51
N VAL A 270 4.44 -4.87 -4.12
CA VAL A 270 3.03 -4.43 -4.25
C VAL A 270 2.10 -5.55 -3.77
N ASN A 271 0.86 -5.22 -3.42
CA ASN A 271 -0.06 -6.16 -2.77
C ASN A 271 -1.49 -6.00 -3.30
N PRO A 272 -1.76 -6.41 -4.56
CA PRO A 272 -3.12 -6.43 -5.08
C PRO A 272 -4.00 -7.34 -4.23
N THR A 273 -5.27 -6.94 -4.10
CA THR A 273 -6.26 -7.58 -3.24
C THR A 273 -7.56 -7.76 -4.01
N ASP A 274 -8.16 -8.95 -3.96
CA ASP A 274 -9.39 -9.29 -4.67
C ASP A 274 -10.57 -9.38 -3.69
N ILE A 275 -11.68 -8.72 -4.05
CA ILE A 275 -12.90 -8.70 -3.24
C ILE A 275 -14.04 -9.62 -3.71
N HIS A 276 -13.88 -10.35 -4.82
CA HIS A 276 -14.86 -11.29 -5.39
C HIS A 276 -15.01 -12.61 -4.60
N ASP A 277 -13.98 -13.02 -3.85
CA ASP A 277 -13.91 -14.34 -3.23
C ASP A 277 -15.08 -14.67 -2.27
N PRO A 278 -15.69 -15.88 -2.33
CA PRO A 278 -16.83 -16.23 -1.46
C PRO A 278 -16.44 -16.40 0.01
N TYR A 279 -15.15 -16.49 0.32
CA TYR A 279 -14.61 -16.64 1.67
C TYR A 279 -13.64 -15.49 2.01
N TYR A 280 -13.33 -15.32 3.28
CA TYR A 280 -12.21 -14.51 3.75
C TYR A 280 -11.57 -15.12 5.01
N ILE A 281 -10.33 -14.73 5.29
CA ILE A 281 -9.63 -15.05 6.54
C ILE A 281 -9.78 -13.85 7.47
N ASP A 282 -10.24 -14.09 8.70
CA ASP A 282 -9.92 -13.23 9.83
C ASP A 282 -8.58 -13.73 10.39
N ASP A 283 -7.59 -12.84 10.53
CA ASP A 283 -6.27 -13.16 11.06
C ASP A 283 -6.28 -13.48 12.57
N GLY A 284 -7.31 -13.02 13.29
CA GLY A 284 -7.44 -13.20 14.73
C GLY A 284 -6.22 -12.72 15.52
N CYS A 285 -5.51 -11.69 15.03
CA CYS A 285 -4.33 -11.17 15.74
C CYS A 285 -4.77 -10.49 17.04
N SER A 286 -4.12 -10.83 18.15
CA SER A 286 -4.62 -10.61 19.53
C SER A 286 -4.87 -9.15 19.96
N ILE A 287 -4.49 -8.21 19.12
CA ILE A 287 -4.28 -6.80 19.36
C ILE A 287 -4.05 -6.26 17.92
N VAL A 288 -4.88 -5.33 17.39
CA VAL A 288 -5.13 -5.13 15.93
C VAL A 288 -4.82 -3.72 15.37
N GLY A 289 -3.87 -3.56 14.43
CA GLY A 289 -3.38 -2.28 13.83
C GLY A 289 -2.00 -2.42 13.12
N SER A 290 -1.06 -1.48 13.30
CA SER A 290 0.26 -1.47 12.59
C SER A 290 1.52 -1.12 13.42
N SER A 291 1.40 -0.90 14.74
CA SER A 291 2.57 -0.76 15.65
C SER A 291 2.62 -1.86 16.72
N VAL A 292 3.83 -2.34 17.06
CA VAL A 292 4.09 -3.20 18.25
C VAL A 292 4.94 -2.41 19.25
N LYS A 293 4.63 -2.49 20.55
CA LYS A 293 5.50 -1.97 21.63
C LYS A 293 6.56 -3.00 22.03
N SER A 294 7.66 -2.54 22.63
CA SER A 294 8.80 -3.40 23.00
C SER A 294 8.52 -4.46 24.07
N ASP A 295 7.37 -4.36 24.76
CA ASP A 295 6.85 -5.30 25.75
C ASP A 295 5.75 -6.24 25.21
N GLU A 296 5.37 -6.11 23.94
CA GLU A 296 4.30 -6.89 23.30
C GLU A 296 4.80 -8.08 22.47
N THR A 297 3.93 -9.03 22.16
CA THR A 297 4.21 -10.13 21.24
C THR A 297 2.93 -10.47 20.45
N PRO A 298 2.85 -10.09 19.16
CA PRO A 298 1.76 -10.50 18.27
C PRO A 298 1.48 -12.00 18.34
N THR A 299 0.20 -12.38 18.44
CA THR A 299 -0.27 -13.76 18.33
C THR A 299 -1.50 -13.84 17.42
N PHE A 300 -1.45 -14.68 16.39
CA PHE A 300 -2.52 -14.91 15.41
C PHE A 300 -3.35 -16.13 15.80
N SER A 301 -4.65 -16.11 15.52
CA SER A 301 -5.57 -17.23 15.77
C SER A 301 -6.71 -17.21 14.74
N PRO A 302 -6.38 -17.51 13.47
CA PRO A 302 -7.25 -17.19 12.34
C PRO A 302 -8.46 -18.09 12.19
N VAL A 303 -9.49 -17.56 11.53
CA VAL A 303 -10.76 -18.23 11.23
C VAL A 303 -11.17 -17.89 9.80
N VAL A 304 -11.63 -18.89 9.04
CA VAL A 304 -12.23 -18.64 7.71
C VAL A 304 -13.72 -18.35 7.88
N TYR A 305 -14.23 -17.34 7.19
CA TYR A 305 -15.64 -16.95 7.19
C TYR A 305 -16.21 -16.98 5.78
N ASP A 306 -17.50 -17.31 5.67
CA ASP A 306 -18.30 -17.09 4.47
C ASP A 306 -18.61 -15.59 4.32
N ARG A 307 -18.26 -14.98 3.18
CA ARG A 307 -18.35 -13.54 2.95
C ARG A 307 -19.80 -13.06 2.82
N SER A 308 -20.73 -13.95 2.46
CA SER A 308 -22.16 -13.61 2.26
C SER A 308 -22.99 -13.63 3.55
N SER A 309 -22.59 -14.47 4.51
CA SER A 309 -23.38 -14.81 5.70
C SER A 309 -22.65 -14.57 7.03
N HIS A 310 -21.36 -14.25 6.99
CA HIS A 310 -20.47 -14.07 8.15
C HIS A 310 -20.43 -15.28 9.08
N THR A 311 -20.73 -16.48 8.56
CA THR A 311 -20.68 -17.72 9.32
C THR A 311 -19.27 -18.32 9.29
N ALA A 312 -18.73 -18.63 10.47
CA ALA A 312 -17.42 -19.25 10.63
C ALA A 312 -17.41 -20.65 10.00
N GLN A 313 -16.43 -20.91 9.14
CA GLN A 313 -16.29 -22.15 8.37
C GLN A 313 -15.32 -23.10 9.07
N VAL A 314 -15.75 -24.36 9.23
CA VAL A 314 -14.93 -25.44 9.80
C VAL A 314 -14.21 -26.23 8.71
N GLY A 315 -13.18 -26.99 9.09
CA GLY A 315 -12.42 -27.82 8.15
C GLY A 315 -11.36 -27.06 7.35
N TRP A 316 -10.69 -26.08 7.98
CA TRP A 316 -9.55 -25.37 7.40
C TRP A 316 -8.30 -25.58 8.26
N ASN A 317 -7.16 -25.77 7.60
CA ASN A 317 -5.83 -25.76 8.19
C ASN A 317 -5.15 -24.42 7.86
N PHE A 318 -4.28 -23.94 8.75
CA PHE A 318 -3.56 -22.69 8.53
C PHE A 318 -2.04 -22.89 8.56
N SER A 319 -1.33 -22.17 7.70
CA SER A 319 0.12 -22.03 7.74
C SER A 319 0.55 -20.56 7.68
N TYR A 320 1.78 -20.28 8.14
CA TYR A 320 2.30 -18.93 8.35
C TYR A 320 3.73 -18.86 7.81
N SER A 321 4.00 -17.99 6.84
CA SER A 321 5.36 -17.55 6.49
C SER A 321 5.63 -16.14 7.02
N LYS A 322 6.90 -15.71 7.02
CA LYS A 322 7.34 -14.36 7.42
C LYS A 322 8.27 -13.76 6.37
N VAL A 323 8.19 -12.45 6.17
CA VAL A 323 8.96 -11.68 5.19
C VAL A 323 9.41 -10.35 5.79
N ALA A 324 10.67 -9.98 5.66
CA ALA A 324 11.21 -8.71 6.15
C ALA A 324 10.64 -7.52 5.38
N MET A 325 10.18 -6.46 6.06
CA MET A 325 9.60 -5.29 5.38
C MET A 325 10.61 -4.50 4.55
N ASN A 326 11.87 -4.45 4.99
CA ASN A 326 12.93 -3.64 4.40
C ASN A 326 13.62 -4.26 3.18
N THR A 327 13.69 -5.60 3.08
CA THR A 327 14.35 -6.31 1.97
C THR A 327 13.41 -7.22 1.16
N GLY A 328 12.31 -7.67 1.74
CA GLY A 328 11.47 -8.71 1.15
C GLY A 328 12.04 -10.13 1.27
N ASP A 329 13.07 -10.35 2.11
CA ASP A 329 13.62 -11.69 2.38
C ASP A 329 12.72 -12.49 3.31
N VAL A 330 12.72 -13.81 3.16
CA VAL A 330 11.94 -14.75 3.98
C VAL A 330 12.62 -14.98 5.33
N ILE A 331 11.85 -14.96 6.42
CA ILE A 331 12.37 -15.07 7.79
C ILE A 331 12.01 -16.43 8.40
N GLY A 332 12.89 -17.42 8.20
CA GLY A 332 12.70 -18.79 8.68
C GLY A 332 11.65 -19.58 7.88
N ASP A 333 11.39 -20.80 8.32
CA ASP A 333 10.50 -21.73 7.63
C ASP A 333 9.00 -21.42 7.85
N SER A 334 8.17 -21.81 6.87
CA SER A 334 6.71 -21.78 6.99
C SER A 334 6.23 -22.76 8.07
N VAL A 335 5.39 -22.28 9.00
CA VAL A 335 4.85 -23.09 10.11
C VAL A 335 3.39 -23.43 9.85
N THR A 336 2.97 -24.69 10.02
CA THR A 336 1.54 -25.10 9.98
C THR A 336 1.00 -25.25 11.40
N SER A 337 -0.03 -24.50 11.77
CA SER A 337 -0.56 -24.44 13.15
C SER A 337 -1.97 -23.83 13.20
N LYS A 338 -2.68 -24.00 14.33
CA LYS A 338 -3.92 -23.23 14.62
C LYS A 338 -3.67 -21.82 15.16
N SER A 339 -2.46 -21.53 15.58
CA SER A 339 -2.04 -20.20 16.05
C SER A 339 -0.54 -20.00 15.84
N PHE A 340 -0.12 -18.74 15.75
CA PHE A 340 1.27 -18.36 15.46
C PHE A 340 1.65 -17.11 16.24
N SER A 341 2.94 -16.88 16.48
CA SER A 341 3.41 -15.73 17.27
C SER A 341 4.71 -15.16 16.70
N VAL A 342 4.90 -13.85 16.82
CA VAL A 342 6.11 -13.14 16.35
C VAL A 342 6.71 -12.31 17.49
N PRO A 343 7.90 -12.62 18.02
CA PRO A 343 8.52 -11.85 19.10
C PRO A 343 8.93 -10.44 18.66
N TYR A 344 8.79 -9.43 19.54
CA TYR A 344 9.19 -8.05 19.24
C TYR A 344 10.63 -7.91 18.73
N ALA A 345 11.58 -8.63 19.34
CA ALA A 345 13.00 -8.58 18.96
C ALA A 345 13.25 -8.99 17.50
N GLU A 346 12.40 -9.86 16.93
CA GLU A 346 12.45 -10.21 15.51
C GLU A 346 11.98 -9.03 14.65
N ILE A 347 10.89 -8.37 15.05
CA ILE A 347 10.32 -7.22 14.36
C ILE A 347 11.29 -6.04 14.38
N GLU A 348 11.99 -5.81 15.50
CA GLU A 348 13.06 -4.81 15.62
C GLU A 348 14.25 -5.15 14.70
N GLN A 349 14.74 -6.40 14.71
CA GLN A 349 15.85 -6.86 13.87
C GLN A 349 15.62 -6.59 12.37
N TYR A 350 14.42 -6.84 11.86
CA TYR A 350 14.07 -6.65 10.44
C TYR A 350 13.44 -5.28 10.14
N LYS A 351 13.30 -4.40 11.15
CA LYS A 351 12.66 -3.07 11.05
C LYS A 351 11.23 -3.14 10.50
N GLY A 352 10.48 -4.16 10.93
CA GLY A 352 9.14 -4.49 10.46
C GLY A 352 9.09 -5.85 9.75
N ILE A 353 8.01 -6.61 9.97
CA ILE A 353 7.79 -7.94 9.41
C ILE A 353 6.39 -8.02 8.80
N ARG A 354 6.31 -8.61 7.61
CA ARG A 354 5.08 -9.16 7.02
C ARG A 354 4.94 -10.63 7.43
N VAL A 355 3.73 -11.04 7.79
CA VAL A 355 3.34 -12.45 8.01
C VAL A 355 2.51 -12.90 6.80
N ARG A 356 2.38 -14.20 6.52
CA ARG A 356 1.49 -14.72 5.46
C ARG A 356 0.68 -15.90 5.97
N ILE A 357 -0.50 -15.62 6.51
CA ILE A 357 -1.52 -16.59 6.93
C ILE A 357 -2.18 -17.19 5.70
N GLN A 358 -1.91 -18.47 5.46
CA GLN A 358 -2.48 -19.27 4.40
C GLN A 358 -3.54 -20.21 4.96
N ALA A 359 -4.76 -20.16 4.43
CA ALA A 359 -5.79 -21.15 4.73
C ALA A 359 -5.89 -22.18 3.60
N THR A 360 -5.95 -23.47 3.95
CA THR A 360 -6.17 -24.58 3.01
C THR A 360 -7.22 -25.51 3.58
N LYS A 361 -8.23 -25.88 2.77
CA LYS A 361 -9.33 -26.74 3.21
C LYS A 361 -8.85 -28.17 3.45
N ALA A 362 -9.32 -28.79 4.52
CA ALA A 362 -8.97 -30.13 4.98
C ALA A 362 -9.76 -31.24 4.26
#